data_AF-O13882-F1
#
_entry.id   AF-O13882-F1
#
_cell.length_a   1.000
_cell.length_b   1.000
_cell.length_c   1.000
_cell.angle_alpha   90.00
_cell.angle_beta   90.00
_cell.angle_gamma   90.00
#
_symmetry.space_group_name_H-M   'P 1'
#
loop_
_entity.id
_entity.type
_entity.pdbx_description
1 polymer ?
#
loop_
_entity_poly.entity_id
_entity_poly.type
_entity_poly.pdbx_seq_one_letter_code
_entity_poly.pdbx_strand_id
1 'polypeptide(L)'
;MVLKHSVTYNLSFFISFTFSSIFFSSLILFLVYKSVLSKLFFIKYLMLNLTKVGLRRFWSQSPRRNAPKKELSSLLESTITPKAFSKRTEEPNPIMQGTDTIPMPFYLHAKCLKNNTHITLCSPERKIIFRASGGTCGFRKGKRRGYDAAYTICSKVLEQIQVKRLGIENLHVIFHGFSQAREAVQNCLLGQEGAVIRDKIVKVMDRTPIKFGGPRGRRERRI
;
A
#
# COMPACT_ATOMS: atom_id res chain seq x y z
N MET A 1 32.54 10.22 -84.54
CA MET A 1 31.12 10.62 -84.37
C MET A 1 30.29 9.61 -83.54
N VAL A 2 30.62 8.31 -83.55
CA VAL A 2 29.87 7.24 -82.84
C VAL A 2 29.80 7.42 -81.30
N LEU A 3 30.86 7.93 -80.67
CA LEU A 3 30.93 8.08 -79.20
C LEU A 3 29.88 9.05 -78.62
N LYS A 4 29.50 10.13 -79.32
CA LYS A 4 28.54 11.11 -78.77
C LYS A 4 27.13 10.53 -78.64
N HIS A 5 26.69 9.70 -79.59
CA HIS A 5 25.33 9.14 -79.58
C HIS A 5 25.17 8.08 -78.48
N SER A 6 26.20 7.26 -78.25
CA SER A 6 26.19 6.25 -77.18
C SER A 6 26.09 6.88 -75.79
N VAL A 7 26.75 8.02 -75.56
CA VAL A 7 26.65 8.77 -74.28
C VAL A 7 25.23 9.31 -74.06
N THR A 8 24.54 9.79 -75.11
CA THR A 8 23.17 10.32 -74.98
C THR A 8 22.14 9.26 -74.57
N TYR A 9 22.23 8.03 -75.11
CA TYR A 9 21.33 6.94 -74.72
C TYR A 9 21.57 6.48 -73.29
N ASN A 10 22.84 6.37 -72.88
CA ASN A 10 23.19 6.02 -71.50
C ASN A 10 22.65 7.06 -70.51
N LEU A 11 22.81 8.36 -70.79
CA LEU A 11 22.34 9.41 -69.90
C LEU A 11 20.80 9.44 -69.78
N SER A 12 20.08 9.28 -70.89
CA SER A 12 18.60 9.22 -70.89
C SER A 12 18.06 7.99 -70.14
N PHE A 13 18.70 6.82 -70.30
CA PHE A 13 18.33 5.60 -69.58
C PHE A 13 18.56 5.75 -68.07
N PHE A 14 19.69 6.32 -67.65
CA PHE A 14 19.97 6.61 -66.24
C PHE A 14 18.96 7.59 -65.63
N ILE A 15 18.63 8.69 -66.33
CA ILE A 15 17.63 9.64 -65.84
C ILE A 15 16.26 8.96 -65.69
N SER A 16 15.83 8.19 -66.68
CA SER A 16 14.52 7.50 -66.64
C SER A 16 14.46 6.46 -65.50
N PHE A 17 15.55 5.72 -65.26
CA PHE A 17 15.63 4.74 -64.18
C PHE A 17 15.61 5.41 -62.79
N THR A 18 16.35 6.52 -62.63
CA THR A 18 16.37 7.26 -61.36
C THR A 18 15.00 7.84 -61.02
N PHE A 19 14.31 8.48 -61.98
CA PHE A 19 12.94 8.98 -61.77
C PHE A 19 11.98 7.86 -61.35
N SER A 20 11.99 6.72 -62.06
CA SER A 20 11.16 5.57 -61.70
C SER A 20 11.45 5.08 -60.28
N SER A 21 12.72 4.94 -59.90
CA SER A 21 13.12 4.49 -58.55
C SER A 21 12.64 5.42 -57.43
N ILE A 22 12.66 6.74 -57.66
CA ILE A 22 12.21 7.76 -56.70
C ILE A 22 10.68 7.67 -56.53
N PHE A 23 9.94 7.51 -57.62
CA PHE A 23 8.48 7.32 -57.56
C PHE A 23 8.09 6.02 -56.83
N PHE A 24 8.79 4.91 -57.08
CA PHE A 24 8.54 3.65 -56.38
C PHE A 24 8.85 3.74 -54.87
N SER A 25 9.96 4.36 -54.50
CA SER A 25 10.33 4.58 -53.08
C SER A 25 9.30 5.45 -52.36
N SER A 26 8.89 6.56 -52.97
CA SER A 26 7.87 7.48 -52.43
C SER A 26 6.50 6.79 -52.29
N LEU A 27 6.10 5.98 -53.28
CA LEU A 27 4.84 5.22 -53.24
C LEU A 27 4.82 4.19 -52.11
N ILE A 28 5.92 3.47 -51.89
CA ILE A 28 6.04 2.51 -50.78
C ILE A 28 5.93 3.25 -49.44
N LEU A 29 6.63 4.37 -49.27
CA LEU A 29 6.55 5.18 -48.05
C LEU A 29 5.13 5.68 -47.78
N PHE A 30 4.41 6.11 -48.83
CA PHE A 30 3.02 6.54 -48.76
C PHE A 30 2.07 5.40 -48.34
N LEU A 31 2.25 4.19 -48.90
CA LEU A 31 1.45 3.01 -48.53
C LEU A 31 1.70 2.58 -47.07
N VAL A 32 2.96 2.61 -46.63
CA VAL A 32 3.32 2.34 -45.23
C VAL A 32 2.69 3.37 -44.31
N TYR A 33 2.78 4.66 -44.65
CA TYR A 33 2.17 5.74 -43.88
C TYR A 33 0.65 5.57 -43.77
N LYS A 34 -0.03 5.28 -44.88
CA LYS A 34 -1.49 5.05 -44.90
C LYS A 34 -1.89 3.82 -44.04
N SER A 35 -1.08 2.76 -44.06
CA SER A 35 -1.29 1.56 -43.22
C SER A 35 -1.12 1.87 -41.73
N VAL A 36 -0.09 2.63 -41.35
CA VAL A 36 0.15 3.05 -39.97
C VAL A 36 -0.97 3.97 -39.48
N LEU A 37 -1.39 4.94 -40.29
CA LEU A 37 -2.44 5.88 -39.93
C LEU A 37 -3.80 5.20 -39.73
N SER A 38 -4.11 4.20 -40.57
CA SER A 38 -5.32 3.36 -40.42
C SER A 38 -5.31 2.57 -39.10
N LYS A 39 -4.16 1.96 -38.74
CA LYS A 39 -4.01 1.26 -37.45
C LYS A 39 -4.18 2.20 -36.26
N LEU A 40 -3.61 3.40 -36.32
CA LEU A 40 -3.77 4.41 -35.26
C LEU A 40 -5.22 4.88 -35.12
N PHE A 41 -5.92 5.09 -36.23
CA PHE A 41 -7.34 5.43 -36.23
C PHE A 41 -8.20 4.32 -35.61
N PHE A 42 -7.93 3.07 -35.97
CA PHE A 42 -8.63 1.91 -35.40
C PHE A 42 -8.41 1.77 -33.89
N ILE A 43 -7.17 1.95 -33.42
CA ILE A 43 -6.84 1.94 -31.98
C ILE A 43 -7.56 3.08 -31.25
N LYS A 44 -7.60 4.30 -31.83
CA LYS A 44 -8.31 5.44 -31.24
C LYS A 44 -9.82 5.21 -31.18
N TYR A 45 -10.42 4.63 -32.23
CA TYR A 45 -11.83 4.25 -32.27
C TYR A 45 -12.16 3.19 -31.20
N LEU A 46 -11.30 2.18 -31.06
CA LEU A 46 -11.43 1.16 -30.02
C LEU A 46 -11.37 1.78 -28.62
N MET A 47 -10.42 2.70 -28.38
CA MET A 47 -10.33 3.43 -27.10
C MET A 47 -11.58 4.27 -26.82
N LEU A 48 -12.13 4.98 -27.81
CA LEU A 48 -13.36 5.76 -27.62
C LEU A 48 -14.56 4.88 -27.25
N ASN A 49 -14.75 3.73 -27.91
CA ASN A 49 -15.87 2.84 -27.60
C ASN A 49 -15.69 2.11 -26.25
N LEU A 50 -14.48 1.71 -25.86
CA LEU A 50 -14.23 1.15 -24.54
C LEU A 50 -14.51 2.14 -23.41
N THR A 51 -14.20 3.44 -23.60
CA THR A 51 -14.51 4.45 -22.58
C THR A 51 -16.01 4.63 -22.35
N LYS A 52 -16.86 4.52 -23.38
CA LYS A 52 -18.32 4.64 -23.20
C LYS A 52 -18.92 3.52 -22.34
N VAL A 53 -18.42 2.29 -22.46
CA VAL A 53 -18.94 1.12 -21.75
C VAL A 53 -18.27 0.94 -20.37
N GLY A 54 -16.99 1.31 -20.23
CA GLY A 54 -16.19 1.06 -19.02
C GLY A 54 -16.19 2.18 -17.98
N LEU A 55 -16.31 3.45 -18.39
CA LEU A 55 -16.07 4.57 -17.47
C LEU A 55 -17.20 4.77 -16.45
N ARG A 56 -18.43 4.33 -16.77
CA ARG A 56 -19.59 4.44 -15.88
C ARG A 56 -19.50 3.52 -14.65
N ARG A 57 -18.69 2.44 -14.72
CA ARG A 57 -18.44 1.51 -13.59
C ARG A 57 -17.19 1.85 -12.77
N PHE A 58 -16.32 2.72 -13.27
CA PHE A 58 -15.06 3.06 -12.57
C PHE A 58 -15.21 4.25 -11.62
N TRP A 59 -16.11 5.19 -11.93
CA TRP A 59 -16.44 6.33 -11.05
C TRP A 59 -17.64 6.09 -10.13
N SER A 60 -18.33 4.94 -10.23
CA SER A 60 -19.20 4.51 -9.14
C SER A 60 -18.29 4.15 -7.96
N GLN A 61 -17.94 5.15 -7.15
CA GLN A 61 -17.44 4.96 -5.81
C GLN A 61 -18.29 3.87 -5.20
N SER A 62 -17.68 2.75 -4.81
CA SER A 62 -18.39 1.73 -4.04
C SER A 62 -19.08 2.46 -2.88
N PRO A 63 -20.43 2.48 -2.79
CA PRO A 63 -21.10 3.11 -1.67
C PRO A 63 -20.96 2.14 -0.50
N ARG A 64 -19.78 2.14 0.13
CA ARG A 64 -19.54 1.49 1.41
C ARG A 64 -18.91 2.53 2.32
N ARG A 65 -19.79 3.32 2.96
CA ARG A 65 -19.67 3.75 4.37
C ARG A 65 -20.75 4.71 4.85
N ASN A 66 -21.78 4.99 4.06
CA ASN A 66 -23.01 5.57 4.58
C ASN A 66 -24.11 4.50 4.59
N ALA A 67 -23.83 3.36 5.26
CA ALA A 67 -24.93 2.53 5.72
C ALA A 67 -25.77 3.40 6.66
N PRO A 68 -27.11 3.40 6.56
CA PRO A 68 -27.94 4.25 7.39
C PRO A 68 -27.63 3.96 8.87
N LYS A 69 -27.31 5.02 9.63
CA LYS A 69 -27.29 4.97 11.10
C LYS A 69 -28.74 4.81 11.59
N LYS A 70 -29.30 3.61 11.46
CA LYS A 70 -30.49 3.10 12.13
C LYS A 70 -30.14 1.64 12.38
N GLU A 71 -29.55 1.30 13.52
CA GLU A 71 -30.27 0.72 14.66
C GLU A 71 -29.34 0.65 15.91
N LEU A 72 -28.60 1.73 16.22
CA LEU A 72 -27.85 1.73 17.49
C LEU A 72 -28.77 2.06 18.68
N SER A 73 -29.81 2.88 18.46
CA SER A 73 -30.79 3.23 19.49
C SER A 73 -31.72 2.04 19.83
N SER A 74 -32.22 1.31 18.84
CA SER A 74 -33.11 0.16 19.06
C SER A 74 -32.42 -1.03 19.76
N LEU A 75 -31.11 -1.23 19.54
CA LEU A 75 -30.33 -2.21 20.30
C LEU A 75 -30.07 -1.76 21.75
N LEU A 76 -30.02 -0.45 22.00
CA LEU A 76 -29.82 0.11 23.32
C LEU A 76 -31.11 0.01 24.16
N GLU A 77 -32.28 0.19 23.56
CA GLU A 77 -33.57 0.00 24.24
C GLU A 77 -33.85 -1.47 24.61
N SER A 78 -33.49 -2.44 23.76
CA SER A 78 -33.79 -3.87 24.02
C SER A 78 -32.85 -4.55 25.02
N THR A 79 -31.68 -3.96 25.32
CA THR A 79 -30.73 -4.52 26.29
C THR A 79 -31.07 -4.14 27.73
N ILE A 80 -31.98 -3.20 27.96
CA ILE A 80 -32.45 -2.83 29.30
C ILE A 80 -33.55 -3.82 29.73
N THR A 81 -33.19 -5.10 29.78
CA THR A 81 -33.73 -5.99 30.81
C THR A 81 -32.58 -6.24 31.78
N PRO A 82 -32.62 -5.70 33.00
CA PRO A 82 -31.53 -5.83 33.96
C PRO A 82 -31.49 -7.26 34.48
N LYS A 83 -30.95 -8.19 33.69
CA LYS A 83 -30.47 -9.46 34.22
C LYS A 83 -29.08 -9.20 34.77
N ALA A 84 -29.06 -8.85 36.05
CA ALA A 84 -27.91 -8.62 36.92
C ALA A 84 -26.60 -9.14 36.32
N PHE A 85 -25.81 -8.23 35.74
CA PHE A 85 -24.40 -8.49 35.52
C PHE A 85 -23.76 -8.56 36.89
N SER A 86 -23.67 -9.79 37.41
CA SER A 86 -22.97 -10.11 38.65
C SER A 86 -21.58 -9.50 38.56
N LYS A 87 -21.37 -8.45 39.35
CA LYS A 87 -20.08 -7.83 39.61
C LYS A 87 -19.20 -8.95 40.15
N ARG A 88 -18.35 -9.54 39.29
CA ARG A 88 -17.23 -10.34 39.77
C ARG A 88 -16.41 -9.40 40.65
N THR A 89 -16.57 -9.55 41.95
CA THR A 89 -15.59 -9.11 42.93
C THR A 89 -14.35 -9.92 42.63
N GLU A 90 -13.45 -9.35 41.82
CA GLU A 90 -12.11 -9.88 41.71
C GLU A 90 -11.47 -9.66 43.08
N GLU A 91 -11.26 -10.77 43.80
CA GLU A 91 -10.42 -10.80 45.00
C GLU A 91 -9.10 -10.07 44.70
N PRO A 92 -8.66 -9.14 45.57
CA PRO A 92 -7.48 -8.35 45.33
C PRO A 92 -6.25 -9.26 45.36
N ASN A 93 -5.67 -9.51 44.19
CA ASN A 93 -4.30 -10.02 44.12
C ASN A 93 -3.41 -9.08 44.94
N PRO A 94 -2.64 -9.56 45.92
CA PRO A 94 -1.87 -8.71 46.82
C PRO A 94 -0.94 -7.82 45.99
N ILE A 95 -1.27 -6.53 46.01
CA ILE A 95 -0.56 -5.45 45.37
C ILE A 95 0.83 -5.43 45.99
N MET A 96 1.86 -5.68 45.18
CA MET A 96 3.25 -5.44 45.57
C MET A 96 3.35 -3.97 46.02
N GLN A 97 3.49 -3.80 47.33
CA GLN A 97 3.71 -2.53 47.99
C GLN A 97 5.15 -2.10 47.71
N GLY A 98 5.33 -0.91 47.12
CA GLY A 98 6.63 -0.26 47.00
C GLY A 98 7.18 -0.16 45.58
N THR A 99 6.52 0.61 44.71
CA THR A 99 7.21 1.29 43.62
C THR A 99 6.58 2.67 43.50
N ASP A 100 7.40 3.72 43.46
CA ASP A 100 7.00 5.05 42.99
C ASP A 100 6.04 4.89 41.81
N THR A 101 4.94 5.64 41.77
CA THR A 101 3.86 5.42 40.80
C THR A 101 4.38 5.55 39.36
N ILE A 102 4.89 4.46 38.78
CA ILE A 102 5.42 4.46 37.42
C ILE A 102 4.24 4.76 36.50
N PRO A 103 4.30 5.84 35.70
CA PRO A 103 3.20 6.21 34.82
C PRO A 103 2.94 5.07 33.84
N MET A 104 1.67 4.71 33.69
CA MET A 104 1.25 3.54 32.92
C MET A 104 1.73 3.66 31.46
N PRO A 105 2.39 2.63 30.91
CA PRO A 105 3.05 2.75 29.62
C PRO A 105 2.07 2.77 28.45
N PHE A 106 2.41 3.54 27.43
CA PHE A 106 1.80 3.43 26.11
C PHE A 106 2.36 2.21 25.37
N TYR A 107 1.63 1.74 24.36
CA TYR A 107 2.04 0.57 23.59
C TYR A 107 2.13 0.88 22.10
N LEU A 108 3.30 0.63 21.50
CA LEU A 108 3.51 0.65 20.06
C LEU A 108 3.54 -0.79 19.54
N HIS A 109 2.44 -1.24 18.98
CA HIS A 109 2.37 -2.57 18.35
C HIS A 109 2.85 -2.52 16.90
N ALA A 110 3.96 -3.19 16.61
CA ALA A 110 4.47 -3.40 15.26
C ALA A 110 4.16 -4.83 14.80
N LYS A 111 3.12 -5.00 13.97
CA LYS A 111 2.79 -6.26 13.28
C LYS A 111 3.49 -6.30 11.93
N CYS A 112 4.64 -6.96 11.87
CA CYS A 112 5.49 -7.12 10.68
C CYS A 112 5.23 -8.50 10.04
N LEU A 113 4.07 -8.67 9.39
CA LEU A 113 3.74 -9.91 8.69
C LEU A 113 4.44 -9.99 7.32
N LYS A 114 4.51 -11.20 6.75
CA LYS A 114 5.09 -11.47 5.42
C LYS A 114 4.39 -10.74 4.27
N ASN A 115 3.12 -10.35 4.45
CA ASN A 115 2.30 -9.77 3.37
C ASN A 115 1.98 -8.29 3.59
N ASN A 116 2.07 -7.80 4.83
CA ASN A 116 1.74 -6.42 5.18
C ASN A 116 2.28 -6.08 6.57
N THR A 117 2.56 -4.80 6.76
CA THR A 117 2.95 -4.24 8.06
C THR A 117 1.84 -3.35 8.60
N HIS A 118 1.57 -3.47 9.89
CA HIS A 118 0.65 -2.60 10.62
C HIS A 118 1.32 -2.10 11.88
N ILE A 119 1.29 -0.79 12.10
CA ILE A 119 1.80 -0.17 13.32
C ILE A 119 0.65 0.55 13.98
N THR A 120 0.42 0.23 15.25
CA THR A 120 -0.69 0.76 16.04
C THR A 120 -0.14 1.34 17.33
N LEU A 121 -0.51 2.58 17.61
CA LEU A 121 -0.28 3.23 18.89
C LEU A 121 -1.53 3.07 19.77
N CYS A 122 -1.33 2.56 20.97
CA CYS A 122 -2.37 2.37 21.96
C CYS A 122 -2.10 3.19 23.22
N SER A 123 -3.18 3.65 23.85
CA SER A 123 -3.15 4.24 25.19
C SER A 123 -2.79 3.21 26.26
N PRO A 124 -2.51 3.64 27.50
CA PRO A 124 -2.31 2.73 28.62
C PRO A 124 -3.52 1.82 28.89
N GLU A 125 -4.72 2.30 28.61
CA GLU A 125 -5.98 1.53 28.66
C GLU A 125 -6.16 0.55 27.49
N ARG A 126 -5.15 0.40 26.62
CA ARG A 126 -5.18 -0.41 25.38
C ARG A 126 -6.20 0.06 24.33
N LYS A 127 -6.66 1.31 24.40
CA LYS A 127 -7.48 1.92 23.32
C LYS A 127 -6.57 2.37 22.18
N ILE A 128 -7.00 2.13 20.94
CA ILE A 128 -6.22 2.51 19.74
C ILE A 128 -6.31 4.02 19.53
N ILE A 129 -5.18 4.73 19.62
CA ILE A 129 -5.09 6.18 19.38
C ILE A 129 -4.87 6.48 17.90
N PHE A 130 -3.96 5.74 17.27
CA PHE A 130 -3.62 5.88 15.87
C PHE A 130 -3.12 4.55 15.29
N ARG A 131 -3.37 4.32 14.01
CA ARG A 131 -2.92 3.12 13.30
C ARG A 131 -2.61 3.44 11.85
N ALA A 132 -1.46 2.98 11.39
CA ALA A 132 -1.09 2.99 9.99
C ALA A 132 -0.76 1.58 9.49
N SER A 133 -0.83 1.41 8.17
CA SER A 133 -0.51 0.15 7.49
C SER A 133 -0.01 0.44 6.08
N GLY A 134 0.55 -0.56 5.40
CA GLY A 134 1.06 -0.37 4.04
C GLY A 134 -0.01 0.20 3.10
N GLY A 135 -1.26 -0.25 3.23
CA GLY A 135 -2.38 0.31 2.46
C GLY A 135 -2.71 1.76 2.81
N THR A 136 -2.58 2.15 4.08
CA THR A 136 -2.83 3.52 4.58
C THR A 136 -1.77 4.51 4.12
N CYS A 137 -0.56 4.04 3.83
CA CYS A 137 0.52 4.83 3.25
C CYS A 137 0.57 4.76 1.72
N GLY A 138 -0.47 4.21 1.07
CA GLY A 138 -0.58 4.18 -0.39
C GLY A 138 0.05 2.97 -1.09
N PHE A 139 0.75 2.10 -0.36
CA PHE A 139 1.33 0.89 -0.96
C PHE A 139 0.25 -0.11 -1.38
N ARG A 140 0.33 -0.57 -2.64
CA ARG A 140 -0.62 -1.51 -3.24
C ARG A 140 -0.02 -2.91 -3.38
N LYS A 141 -0.85 -3.94 -3.22
CA LYS A 141 -0.53 -5.36 -3.43
C LYS A 141 0.77 -5.76 -2.70
N GLY A 142 1.73 -6.36 -3.42
CA GLY A 142 2.98 -6.87 -2.87
C GLY A 142 3.92 -5.81 -2.31
N LYS A 143 3.75 -4.51 -2.63
CA LYS A 143 4.61 -3.44 -2.11
C LYS A 143 4.41 -3.17 -0.61
N ARG A 144 3.34 -3.70 -0.01
CA ARG A 144 2.99 -3.50 1.42
C ARG A 144 3.89 -4.25 2.40
N ARG A 145 4.64 -5.24 1.94
CA ARG A 145 5.56 -6.06 2.76
C ARG A 145 7.01 -5.55 2.74
N GLY A 146 7.26 -4.47 2.00
CA GLY A 146 8.57 -3.88 1.78
C GLY A 146 9.20 -3.31 3.05
N TYR A 147 10.53 -3.20 3.05
CA TYR A 147 11.28 -2.42 4.03
C TYR A 147 10.81 -0.95 4.01
N ASP A 148 10.79 -0.33 2.82
CA ASP A 148 10.38 1.07 2.64
C ASP A 148 8.95 1.32 3.14
N ALA A 149 8.04 0.37 2.87
CA ALA A 149 6.66 0.49 3.32
C ALA A 149 6.57 0.54 4.85
N ALA A 150 7.32 -0.31 5.54
CA ALA A 150 7.35 -0.33 6.99
C ALA A 150 7.99 0.94 7.58
N TYR A 151 9.05 1.45 6.95
CA TYR A 151 9.68 2.71 7.33
C TYR A 151 8.70 3.88 7.22
N THR A 152 8.01 4.04 6.08
CA THR A 152 7.00 5.10 5.89
C THR A 152 5.81 4.96 6.85
N ILE A 153 5.36 3.72 7.15
CA ILE A 153 4.30 3.49 8.14
C ILE A 153 4.76 3.94 9.53
N CYS A 154 6.01 3.65 9.89
CA CYS A 154 6.59 4.02 11.18
C CYS A 154 6.71 5.55 11.29
N SER A 155 7.34 6.21 10.32
CA SER A 155 7.41 7.68 10.24
C SER A 155 6.04 8.32 10.41
N LYS A 156 5.03 7.85 9.67
CA LYS A 156 3.67 8.36 9.76
C LYS A 156 3.06 8.21 11.16
N VAL A 157 3.37 7.15 11.90
CA VAL A 157 2.88 6.98 13.28
C VAL A 157 3.62 7.93 14.23
N LEU A 158 4.94 8.09 14.07
CA LEU A 158 5.76 8.98 14.90
C LEU A 158 5.40 10.45 14.68
N GLU A 159 5.19 10.87 13.43
CA GLU A 159 4.65 12.19 13.08
C GLU A 159 3.31 12.45 13.76
N GLN A 160 2.42 11.45 13.79
CA GLN A 160 1.11 11.61 14.44
C GLN A 160 1.20 11.70 15.96
N ILE A 161 2.24 11.12 16.58
CA ILE A 161 2.52 11.29 18.01
C ILE A 161 2.93 12.73 18.29
N GLN A 162 3.79 13.31 17.43
CA GLN A 162 4.23 14.70 17.54
C GLN A 162 3.06 15.68 17.33
N VAL A 163 2.25 15.47 16.28
CA VAL A 163 1.07 16.31 15.98
C VAL A 163 0.05 16.30 17.11
N LYS A 164 -0.24 15.12 17.69
CA LYS A 164 -1.19 14.99 18.80
C LYS A 164 -0.63 15.42 20.16
N ARG A 165 0.67 15.70 20.25
CA ARG A 165 1.39 16.05 21.50
C ARG A 165 1.02 15.13 22.67
N LEU A 166 1.08 13.83 22.44
CA LEU A 166 0.79 12.84 23.48
C LEU A 166 1.88 12.92 24.56
N GLY A 167 1.49 13.13 25.82
CA GLY A 167 2.37 13.07 26.99
C GLY A 167 2.83 11.65 27.29
N ILE A 168 3.51 11.02 26.34
CA ILE A 168 4.08 9.68 26.49
C ILE A 168 5.35 9.84 27.32
N GLU A 169 5.40 9.24 28.50
CA GLU A 169 6.61 9.14 29.33
C GLU A 169 7.23 7.76 29.14
N ASN A 170 6.42 6.71 29.28
CA ASN A 170 6.85 5.32 29.09
C ASN A 170 6.19 4.70 27.86
N LEU A 171 7.00 4.14 26.96
CA LEU A 171 6.56 3.45 25.75
C LEU A 171 7.10 2.02 25.69
N HIS A 172 6.20 1.06 25.47
CA HIS A 172 6.55 -0.33 25.19
C HIS A 172 6.39 -0.64 23.71
N VAL A 173 7.47 -1.07 23.05
CA VAL A 173 7.45 -1.49 21.65
C VAL A 173 7.23 -2.99 21.56
N ILE A 174 6.21 -3.41 20.82
CA ILE A 174 5.79 -4.80 20.74
C ILE A 174 5.84 -5.31 19.31
N PHE A 175 6.86 -6.11 19.00
CA PHE A 175 7.05 -6.71 17.69
C PHE A 175 6.24 -8.00 17.51
N HIS A 176 5.85 -8.27 16.26
CA HIS A 176 5.18 -9.50 15.88
C HIS A 176 5.50 -9.84 14.42
N GLY A 177 6.14 -10.98 14.19
CA GLY A 177 6.56 -11.46 12.88
C GLY A 177 8.02 -11.13 12.55
N PHE A 178 8.58 -11.93 11.65
CA PHE A 178 9.97 -11.89 11.17
C PHE A 178 9.97 -11.58 9.68
N SER A 179 9.79 -10.32 9.32
CA SER A 179 9.98 -9.84 7.95
C SER A 179 10.96 -8.67 7.96
N GLN A 180 11.49 -8.29 6.79
CA GLN A 180 12.32 -7.08 6.61
C GLN A 180 11.68 -5.80 7.18
N ALA A 181 10.35 -5.80 7.36
CA ALA A 181 9.65 -4.71 8.02
C ALA A 181 9.98 -4.54 9.50
N ARG A 182 10.40 -5.62 10.20
CA ARG A 182 10.86 -5.53 11.59
C ARG A 182 12.09 -4.66 11.68
N GLU A 183 13.09 -4.93 10.84
CA GLU A 183 14.33 -4.15 10.75
C GLU A 183 14.04 -2.71 10.33
N ALA A 184 13.14 -2.49 9.37
CA ALA A 184 12.73 -1.14 8.97
C ALA A 184 12.12 -0.33 10.12
N VAL A 185 11.30 -0.96 10.98
CA VAL A 185 10.71 -0.29 12.15
C VAL A 185 11.78 -0.02 13.20
N GLN A 186 12.70 -0.96 13.44
CA GLN A 186 13.83 -0.75 14.35
C GLN A 186 14.69 0.42 13.87
N ASN A 187 15.06 0.45 12.59
CA ASN A 187 15.85 1.52 12.00
C ASN A 187 15.13 2.87 12.01
N CYS A 188 13.81 2.91 11.84
CA CYS A 188 13.04 4.14 11.95
C CYS A 188 12.96 4.66 13.40
N LEU A 189 12.83 3.77 14.39
CA LEU A 189 12.85 4.13 15.81
C LEU A 189 14.24 4.60 16.28
N LEU A 190 15.30 3.97 15.77
CA LEU A 190 16.69 4.35 16.04
C LEU A 190 17.18 5.47 15.12
N GLY A 191 16.43 5.80 14.08
CA GLY A 191 16.73 6.85 13.10
C GLY A 191 16.29 8.23 13.54
N GLN A 192 16.25 9.16 12.60
CA GLN A 192 15.92 10.57 12.86
C GLN A 192 14.45 10.76 13.25
N GLU A 193 13.55 9.98 12.67
CA GLU A 193 12.11 10.04 12.93
C GLU A 193 11.78 9.68 14.38
N GLY A 194 12.55 8.74 14.95
CA GLY A 194 12.39 8.25 16.31
C GLY A 194 13.02 9.12 17.39
N ALA A 195 13.72 10.21 17.06
CA ALA A 195 14.50 11.00 18.02
C ALA A 195 13.68 11.46 19.25
N VAL A 196 12.43 11.89 19.04
CA VAL A 196 11.55 12.38 20.13
C VAL A 196 11.05 11.26 21.04
N ILE A 197 11.03 10.02 20.55
CA ILE A 197 10.40 8.88 21.23
C ILE A 197 11.46 7.92 21.78
N ARG A 198 12.69 7.94 21.27
CA ARG A 198 13.76 7.01 21.63
C ARG A 198 13.98 6.94 23.13
N ASP A 199 14.06 8.08 23.79
CA ASP A 199 14.31 8.19 25.23
C ASP A 199 13.13 7.70 26.09
N LYS A 200 11.95 7.57 25.49
CA LYS A 200 10.70 7.13 26.13
C LYS A 200 10.51 5.61 26.01
N ILE A 201 11.32 4.91 25.21
CA ILE A 201 11.20 3.46 25.02
C ILE A 201 11.79 2.75 26.23
N VAL A 202 10.93 2.24 27.12
CA VAL A 202 11.34 1.53 28.34
C VAL A 202 11.54 0.03 28.07
N LYS A 203 10.67 -0.56 27.24
CA LYS A 203 10.64 -2.00 27.03
C LYS A 203 10.40 -2.37 25.58
N VAL A 204 11.21 -3.29 25.07
CA VAL A 204 10.99 -3.95 23.79
C VAL A 204 10.52 -5.39 24.06
N MET A 205 9.40 -5.79 23.45
CA MET A 205 8.81 -7.11 23.61
C MET A 205 8.58 -7.77 22.25
N ASP A 206 8.73 -9.08 22.18
CA ASP A 206 8.35 -9.88 21.01
C ASP A 206 7.16 -10.79 21.35
N ARG A 207 6.08 -10.67 20.60
CA ARG A 207 4.87 -11.52 20.70
C ARG A 207 4.65 -12.34 19.43
N THR A 208 5.73 -12.75 18.78
CA THR A 208 5.62 -13.64 17.63
C THR A 208 5.20 -15.02 18.10
N PRO A 209 4.06 -15.56 17.63
CA PRO A 209 3.55 -16.84 18.12
C PRO A 209 4.49 -17.96 17.71
N ILE A 210 4.93 -18.74 18.69
CA ILE A 210 5.63 -20.00 18.51
C ILE A 210 4.55 -21.09 18.52
N LYS A 211 4.56 -21.95 17.51
CA LYS A 211 3.55 -22.99 17.40
C LYS A 211 4.01 -24.20 18.22
N PHE A 212 3.36 -24.47 19.35
CA PHE A 212 3.49 -25.74 20.06
C PHE A 212 2.55 -26.76 19.42
N GLY A 213 3.07 -27.91 18.98
CA GLY A 213 2.27 -28.99 18.40
C GLY A 213 1.89 -28.88 16.91
N GLY A 214 2.29 -27.81 16.22
CA GLY A 214 2.14 -27.65 14.75
C GLY A 214 0.68 -27.63 14.22
N PRO A 215 0.17 -26.53 13.63
CA PRO A 215 -1.12 -26.58 12.97
C PRO A 215 -1.01 -27.45 11.72
N ARG A 216 -2.10 -28.19 11.40
CA ARG A 216 -2.29 -28.80 10.07
C ARG A 216 -1.83 -27.79 9.01
N GLY A 217 -0.95 -28.23 8.11
CA GLY A 217 -0.52 -27.41 6.99
C GLY A 217 -1.74 -26.79 6.29
N ARG A 218 -1.59 -25.55 5.80
CA ARG A 218 -2.66 -24.91 5.02
C ARG A 218 -3.00 -25.87 3.86
N ARG A 219 -4.29 -26.21 3.69
CA ARG A 219 -4.76 -26.98 2.54
C ARG A 219 -4.14 -26.39 1.27
N GLU A 220 -3.56 -27.24 0.44
CA GLU A 220 -2.98 -26.82 -0.83
C GLU A 220 -4.00 -25.98 -1.61
N ARG A 221 -3.53 -24.87 -2.16
CA ARG A 221 -4.38 -24.05 -3.03
C ARG A 221 -4.58 -24.86 -4.32
N ARG A 222 -5.82 -24.99 -4.76
CA ARG A 222 -6.08 -25.40 -6.16
C ARG A 222 -5.46 -24.30 -7.04
N ILE A 223 -4.49 -24.65 -7.88
CA ILE A 223 -4.00 -23.77 -8.95
C ILE A 223 -4.87 -24.04 -10.17
#